data_AF-A0A355BIA7-F1
#
_entry.id   AF-A0A355BIA7-F1
#
_cell.length_a   1.000
_cell.length_b   1.000
_cell.length_c   1.000
_cell.angle_alpha   90.00
_cell.angle_beta   90.00
_cell.angle_gamma   90.00
#
_symmetry.space_group_name_H-M   'P 1'
#
loop_
_entity.id
_entity.type
_entity.pdbx_description
1 polymer ?
#
loop_
_entity_poly.entity_id
_entity_poly.type
_entity_poly.pdbx_seq_one_letter_code
_entity_poly.pdbx_strand_id
1 'polypeptide(L)'
;DLVAEQVREKQCLLNRIKIAFIECNREQVDYFARQLELDAGVAITPLVLGEIRGDLDYVRRIASEVDLVVTTFFHQDEVRSMIPMERRVLAIALDPQLETIVKIARIPRGQRLGLVCLSTNFAEKVVNSIRSAGIDYLPIESTIAMEESSVLRVI
;
A
#
# COMPACT_ATOMS: atom_id res chain seq x y z
N ASP A 1 -28.19 -19.56 -19.61
CA ASP A 1 -29.35 -18.64 -19.62
C ASP A 1 -28.85 -17.26 -20.04
N LEU A 2 -28.93 -16.96 -21.34
CA LEU A 2 -28.20 -15.86 -21.99
C LEU A 2 -28.53 -14.47 -21.39
N VAL A 3 -29.75 -14.34 -20.88
CA VAL A 3 -30.26 -13.12 -20.22
C VAL A 3 -29.56 -12.87 -18.88
N ALA A 4 -29.26 -13.93 -18.11
CA ALA A 4 -28.58 -13.79 -16.82
C ALA A 4 -27.09 -13.46 -16.95
N GLU A 5 -26.48 -13.79 -18.09
CA GLU A 5 -25.10 -13.44 -18.44
C GLU A 5 -25.01 -11.98 -18.90
N GLN A 6 -25.92 -11.55 -19.78
CA GLN A 6 -26.02 -10.15 -20.21
C GLN A 6 -26.40 -9.17 -19.10
N VAL A 7 -27.24 -9.58 -18.15
CA VAL A 7 -27.56 -8.76 -16.96
C VAL A 7 -26.35 -8.65 -16.04
N ARG A 8 -25.57 -9.71 -15.85
CA ARG A 8 -24.32 -9.68 -15.08
C ARG A 8 -23.24 -8.82 -15.74
N GLU A 9 -23.10 -8.93 -17.05
CA GLU A 9 -22.16 -8.13 -17.84
C GLU A 9 -22.55 -6.65 -17.81
N LYS A 10 -23.84 -6.33 -17.95
CA LYS A 10 -24.37 -4.97 -17.76
C LYS A 10 -24.25 -4.48 -16.31
N GLN A 11 -24.43 -5.34 -15.30
CA GLN A 11 -24.21 -4.99 -13.89
C GLN A 11 -22.72 -4.75 -13.57
N CYS A 12 -21.81 -5.50 -14.22
CA CYS A 12 -20.37 -5.26 -14.14
C CYS A 12 -19.96 -3.94 -14.83
N LEU A 13 -20.71 -3.54 -15.87
CA LEU A 13 -20.63 -2.21 -16.50
C LEU A 13 -21.29 -1.10 -15.66
N LEU A 14 -22.19 -1.44 -14.72
CA LEU A 14 -22.88 -0.49 -13.85
C LEU A 14 -22.01 -0.17 -12.60
N ASN A 15 -21.20 0.87 -12.75
CA ASN A 15 -20.46 1.61 -11.72
C ASN A 15 -19.49 0.80 -10.84
N ARG A 16 -18.33 0.46 -11.40
CA ARG A 16 -17.13 0.22 -10.58
C ARG A 16 -16.81 1.48 -9.77
N ILE A 17 -16.60 1.34 -8.46
CA ILE A 17 -16.17 2.45 -7.62
C ILE A 17 -14.76 2.86 -8.08
N LYS A 18 -14.60 4.12 -8.47
CA LYS A 18 -13.32 4.67 -8.94
C LYS A 18 -12.51 5.17 -7.75
N ILE A 19 -11.31 4.65 -7.59
CA ILE A 19 -10.42 4.98 -6.48
C ILE A 19 -9.12 5.55 -7.02
N ALA A 20 -8.67 6.69 -6.52
CA ALA A 20 -7.28 7.11 -6.67
C ALA A 20 -6.49 6.59 -5.47
N PHE A 21 -5.47 5.77 -5.70
CA PHE A 21 -4.58 5.31 -4.64
C PHE A 21 -3.26 6.07 -4.70
N ILE A 22 -2.96 6.86 -3.67
CA ILE A 22 -1.78 7.74 -3.60
C ILE A 22 -0.82 7.22 -2.54
N GLU A 23 0.41 6.89 -2.95
CA GLU A 23 1.48 6.44 -2.05
C GLU A 23 2.86 6.83 -2.60
N CYS A 24 3.89 6.96 -1.76
CA CYS A 24 5.22 7.41 -2.21
C CYS A 24 6.05 6.36 -2.94
N ASN A 25 5.71 5.08 -2.79
CA ASN A 25 6.47 3.97 -3.37
C ASN A 25 5.68 3.30 -4.51
N ARG A 26 6.25 3.32 -5.72
CA ARG A 26 5.69 2.65 -6.91
C ARG A 26 5.37 1.18 -6.66
N GLU A 27 6.24 0.47 -5.95
CA GLU A 27 6.05 -0.95 -5.62
C GLU A 27 4.75 -1.18 -4.84
N GLN A 28 4.52 -0.38 -3.80
CA GLN A 28 3.30 -0.45 -3.00
C GLN A 28 2.08 -0.05 -3.84
N VAL A 29 2.21 1.04 -4.60
CA VAL A 29 1.14 1.52 -5.50
C VAL A 29 0.69 0.41 -6.45
N ASP A 30 1.62 -0.26 -7.13
CA ASP A 30 1.32 -1.30 -8.10
C ASP A 30 0.78 -2.58 -7.45
N TYR A 31 1.36 -2.98 -6.31
CA TYR A 31 0.89 -4.15 -5.56
C TYR A 31 -0.53 -3.94 -5.05
N PHE A 32 -0.80 -2.84 -4.35
CA PHE A 32 -2.12 -2.57 -3.78
C PHE A 32 -3.16 -2.27 -4.85
N ALA A 33 -2.80 -1.58 -5.94
CA ALA A 33 -3.71 -1.41 -7.08
C ALA A 33 -4.15 -2.77 -7.62
N ARG A 34 -3.22 -3.70 -7.86
CA ARG A 34 -3.57 -5.05 -8.33
C ARG A 34 -4.42 -5.81 -7.32
N GLN A 35 -4.05 -5.81 -6.03
CA GLN A 35 -4.81 -6.55 -5.01
C GLN A 35 -6.23 -5.99 -4.83
N LEU A 36 -6.38 -4.68 -4.72
CA LEU A 36 -7.67 -4.04 -4.49
C LEU A 36 -8.58 -4.14 -5.74
N GLU A 37 -8.04 -4.12 -6.96
CA GLU A 37 -8.82 -4.32 -8.19
C GLU A 37 -9.39 -5.74 -8.33
N LEU A 38 -8.65 -6.75 -7.87
CA LEU A 38 -9.06 -8.15 -8.00
C LEU A 38 -10.28 -8.51 -7.14
N ASP A 39 -10.43 -7.88 -5.98
CA ASP A 39 -11.37 -8.35 -4.94
C ASP A 39 -12.67 -7.54 -4.80
N ALA A 40 -12.75 -6.31 -5.34
CA ALA A 40 -13.78 -5.36 -4.87
C ALA A 40 -14.66 -4.68 -5.95
N GLY A 41 -14.56 -5.05 -7.24
CA GLY A 41 -15.35 -4.37 -8.27
C GLY A 41 -15.03 -2.86 -8.37
N VAL A 42 -13.80 -2.49 -8.02
CA VAL A 42 -13.26 -1.13 -8.06
C VAL A 42 -12.38 -0.95 -9.29
N ALA A 43 -12.25 0.28 -9.75
CA ALA A 43 -11.26 0.68 -10.75
C ALA A 43 -10.24 1.59 -10.07
N ILE A 44 -8.96 1.25 -10.12
CA ILE A 44 -7.93 1.96 -9.36
C ILE A 44 -7.04 2.77 -10.29
N THR A 45 -6.90 4.04 -9.96
CA THR A 45 -5.91 4.94 -10.55
C THR A 45 -4.71 5.01 -9.61
N PRO A 46 -3.62 4.26 -9.88
CA PRO A 46 -2.40 4.30 -9.09
C PRO A 46 -1.66 5.64 -9.30
N LEU A 47 -1.31 6.32 -8.21
CA LEU A 47 -0.58 7.58 -8.25
C LEU A 47 0.62 7.51 -7.29
N VAL A 48 1.81 7.80 -7.82
CA VAL A 48 3.01 7.93 -6.99
C VAL A 48 3.13 9.38 -6.52
N LEU A 49 3.15 9.55 -5.21
CA LEU A 49 3.15 10.86 -4.56
C LEU A 49 4.29 11.76 -5.05
N GLY A 50 5.50 11.20 -5.22
CA GLY A 50 6.67 11.94 -5.70
C GLY A 50 6.52 12.50 -7.12
N GLU A 51 5.63 11.93 -7.93
CA GLU A 51 5.41 12.35 -9.32
C GLU A 51 4.32 13.41 -9.45
N ILE A 52 3.34 13.38 -8.54
CA ILE A 52 2.18 14.28 -8.59
C ILE A 52 2.35 15.54 -7.72
N ARG A 53 3.32 15.56 -6.79
CA ARG A 53 3.53 16.66 -5.83
C ARG A 53 3.73 18.03 -6.52
N GLY A 54 4.28 18.03 -7.74
CA GLY A 54 4.54 19.25 -8.51
C GLY A 54 3.38 19.74 -9.38
N ASP A 55 2.29 18.98 -9.51
CA ASP A 55 1.18 19.28 -10.43
C ASP A 55 -0.18 19.17 -9.72
N LEU A 56 -0.52 20.21 -8.97
CA LEU A 56 -1.76 20.26 -8.20
C LEU A 56 -3.01 20.28 -9.08
N ASP A 57 -2.93 20.81 -10.30
CA ASP A 57 -4.07 20.83 -11.22
C ASP A 57 -4.35 19.42 -11.76
N TYR A 58 -3.30 18.65 -12.07
CA TYR A 58 -3.43 17.22 -12.36
C TYR A 58 -4.06 16.46 -11.19
N VAL A 59 -3.57 16.67 -9.96
CA VAL A 59 -4.13 16.02 -8.75
C VAL A 59 -5.60 16.34 -8.56
N ARG A 60 -5.99 17.60 -8.71
CA ARG A 60 -7.39 18.04 -8.59
C ARG A 60 -8.28 17.44 -9.67
N ARG A 61 -7.79 17.35 -10.92
CA ARG A 61 -8.51 16.70 -12.01
C ARG A 61 -8.77 15.23 -11.69
N ILE A 62 -7.75 14.47 -11.30
CA ILE A 62 -7.93 13.06 -10.92
C ILE A 62 -8.88 12.93 -9.73
N ALA A 63 -8.71 13.75 -8.69
CA ALA A 63 -9.61 13.76 -7.53
C ALA A 63 -11.07 14.04 -7.91
N SER A 64 -11.29 14.79 -9.01
CA SER A 64 -12.63 15.09 -9.50
C SER A 64 -13.32 13.92 -10.21
N GLU A 65 -12.52 13.02 -10.79
CA GLU A 65 -12.96 11.88 -11.62
C GLU A 65 -13.16 10.59 -10.83
N VAL A 66 -12.71 10.55 -9.58
CA VAL A 66 -12.82 9.40 -8.67
C VAL A 66 -13.87 9.60 -7.58
N ASP A 67 -14.39 8.50 -7.05
CA ASP A 67 -15.36 8.47 -5.95
C ASP A 67 -14.66 8.57 -4.59
N LEU A 68 -13.42 8.07 -4.48
CA LEU A 68 -12.64 8.03 -3.26
C LEU A 68 -11.14 8.21 -3.55
N VAL A 69 -10.46 8.98 -2.70
CA VAL A 69 -9.00 8.99 -2.63
C VAL A 69 -8.58 8.12 -1.46
N VAL A 70 -7.71 7.16 -1.70
CA VAL A 70 -7.13 6.28 -0.68
C VAL A 70 -5.64 6.57 -0.58
N THR A 71 -5.14 6.67 0.64
CA THR A 71 -3.70 6.81 0.93
C THR A 71 -3.37 6.12 2.25
N THR A 72 -2.11 6.13 2.66
CA THR A 72 -1.70 5.57 3.96
C THR A 72 -1.86 6.61 5.07
N PHE A 73 -2.00 6.17 6.34
CA PHE A 73 -1.98 7.10 7.48
C PHE A 73 -0.73 7.99 7.49
N PHE A 74 0.40 7.46 7.02
CA PHE A 74 1.66 8.20 6.93
C PHE A 74 1.58 9.40 5.97
N HIS A 75 0.82 9.30 4.87
CA HIS A 75 0.66 10.37 3.89
C HIS A 75 -0.68 11.13 4.00
N GLN A 76 -1.48 10.85 5.03
CA GLN A 76 -2.83 11.41 5.17
C GLN A 76 -2.82 12.94 5.11
N ASP A 77 -1.99 13.59 5.92
CA ASP A 77 -1.94 15.06 5.99
C ASP A 77 -1.45 15.69 4.68
N GLU A 78 -0.41 15.09 4.09
CA GLU A 78 0.16 15.55 2.83
C GLU A 78 -0.86 15.44 1.69
N VAL A 79 -1.48 14.27 1.53
CA VAL A 79 -2.50 14.05 0.51
C VAL A 79 -3.72 14.94 0.76
N ARG A 80 -4.14 15.11 2.02
CA ARG A 80 -5.27 15.97 2.34
C ARG A 80 -5.03 17.43 1.97
N SER A 81 -3.79 17.90 2.02
CA SER A 81 -3.43 19.26 1.62
C SER A 81 -3.53 19.52 0.11
N MET A 82 -3.40 18.47 -0.71
CA MET A 82 -3.46 18.58 -2.18
C MET A 82 -4.88 18.37 -2.75
N ILE A 83 -5.76 17.74 -1.97
CA ILE A 83 -7.09 17.32 -2.42
C ILE A 83 -8.16 18.31 -1.93
N PRO A 84 -9.13 18.72 -2.79
CA PRO A 84 -10.22 19.59 -2.38
C PRO A 84 -11.00 19.05 -1.17
N MET A 85 -11.44 19.96 -0.28
CA MET A 85 -12.00 19.58 1.02
C MET A 85 -13.30 18.76 0.91
N GLU A 86 -14.08 18.96 -0.14
CA GLU A 86 -15.31 18.24 -0.45
C GLU A 86 -15.08 16.77 -0.87
N ARG A 87 -13.85 16.41 -1.27
CA ARG A 87 -13.52 15.03 -1.67
C ARG A 87 -13.18 14.19 -0.45
N ARG A 88 -13.53 12.90 -0.50
CA ARG A 88 -13.24 11.95 0.58
C ARG A 88 -11.82 11.41 0.43
N VAL A 89 -11.04 11.50 1.51
CA VAL A 89 -9.71 10.89 1.65
C VAL A 89 -9.82 9.83 2.75
N LEU A 90 -9.60 8.58 2.40
CA LEU A 90 -9.52 7.45 3.33
C LEU A 90 -8.06 7.08 3.55
N ALA A 91 -7.61 7.17 4.79
CA ALA A 91 -6.29 6.70 5.19
C ALA A 91 -6.37 5.22 5.62
N ILE A 92 -5.43 4.41 5.15
CA ILE A 92 -5.29 3.00 5.50
C ILE A 92 -3.96 2.72 6.19
N ALA A 93 -3.94 1.68 7.01
CA ALA A 93 -2.71 1.12 7.58
C ALA A 93 -2.16 0.07 6.62
N LEU A 94 -0.86 0.12 6.36
CA LEU A 94 -0.11 -0.90 5.60
C LEU A 94 0.90 -1.58 6.52
N ASP A 95 0.41 -2.10 7.63
CA ASP A 95 1.22 -2.78 8.63
C ASP A 95 1.27 -4.29 8.36
N PRO A 96 2.32 -5.00 8.81
CA PRO A 96 2.30 -6.45 8.87
C PRO A 96 1.07 -6.93 9.64
N GLN A 97 0.46 -8.03 9.17
CA GLN A 97 -0.67 -8.65 9.86
C GLN A 97 -0.30 -8.96 11.32
N LEU A 98 -1.27 -8.85 12.24
CA LEU A 98 -1.05 -9.12 13.66
C LEU A 98 -0.46 -10.51 13.89
N GLU A 99 -0.91 -11.52 13.14
CA GLU A 99 -0.35 -12.87 13.20
C GLU A 99 1.16 -12.89 12.88
N THR A 100 1.59 -12.13 11.88
CA THR A 100 3.01 -11.97 11.52
C THR A 100 3.79 -11.33 12.66
N ILE A 101 3.27 -10.25 13.27
CA ILE A 101 3.87 -9.60 14.43
C ILE A 101 4.02 -10.58 15.60
N VAL A 102 2.98 -11.37 15.89
CA VAL A 102 3.02 -12.39 16.96
C VAL A 102 4.07 -13.47 16.67
N LYS A 103 4.22 -13.89 15.41
CA LYS A 103 5.27 -14.86 15.01
C LYS A 103 6.67 -14.26 15.20
N ILE A 104 6.88 -13.01 14.81
CA ILE A 104 8.15 -12.30 15.00
C ILE A 104 8.48 -12.15 16.49
N ALA A 105 7.51 -11.78 17.32
CA ALA A 105 7.68 -11.62 18.77
C ALA A 105 8.03 -12.92 19.52
N ARG A 106 7.85 -14.08 18.88
CA ARG A 106 8.22 -15.39 19.44
C ARG A 106 9.65 -15.80 19.10
N ILE A 107 10.35 -15.05 18.24
CA ILE A 107 11.74 -15.32 17.90
C ILE A 107 12.59 -15.18 19.18
N PRO A 108 13.37 -16.21 19.56
CA PRO A 108 14.19 -16.16 20.78
C PRO A 108 15.20 -15.03 20.78
N ARG A 109 15.52 -14.52 21.99
CA ARG A 109 16.62 -13.57 22.17
C ARG A 109 17.94 -14.18 21.68
N GLY A 110 18.77 -13.35 21.05
CA GLY A 110 20.04 -13.77 20.47
C GLY A 110 19.94 -14.29 19.03
N GLN A 111 18.74 -14.41 18.46
CA GLN A 111 18.54 -14.58 17.02
C GLN A 111 18.35 -13.23 16.33
N ARG A 112 18.27 -13.24 15.00
CA ARG A 112 18.03 -12.07 14.14
C ARG A 112 16.86 -12.30 13.20
N LEU A 113 16.28 -11.21 12.70
CA LEU A 113 15.27 -11.21 11.65
C LEU A 113 15.86 -10.63 10.37
N GLY A 114 15.89 -11.45 9.32
CA GLY A 114 16.18 -11.01 7.96
C GLY A 114 14.93 -10.49 7.27
N LEU A 115 15.02 -9.33 6.64
CA LEU A 115 13.96 -8.71 5.86
C LEU A 115 14.41 -8.56 4.40
N VAL A 116 13.70 -9.17 3.47
CA VAL A 116 13.97 -9.04 2.02
C VAL A 116 12.83 -8.25 1.40
N CYS A 117 13.14 -7.10 0.79
CA CYS A 117 12.16 -6.18 0.21
C CYS A 117 12.57 -5.77 -1.21
N LEU A 118 11.69 -5.19 -2.02
CA LEU A 118 12.12 -4.61 -3.31
C LEU A 118 12.59 -3.14 -3.15
N SER A 119 12.35 -2.53 -1.99
CA SER A 119 12.75 -1.15 -1.71
C SER A 119 13.16 -0.93 -0.25
N THR A 120 14.10 -0.01 -0.04
CA THR A 120 14.59 0.38 1.30
C THR A 120 13.51 1.10 2.10
N ASN A 121 12.74 1.99 1.45
CA ASN A 121 11.65 2.71 2.10
C ASN A 121 10.58 1.76 2.65
N PHE A 122 10.27 0.68 1.94
CA PHE A 122 9.34 -0.33 2.44
C PHE A 122 9.94 -1.11 3.61
N ALA A 123 11.22 -1.49 3.51
CA ALA A 123 11.92 -2.15 4.61
C ALA A 123 11.88 -1.30 5.90
N GLU A 124 12.18 -0.01 5.81
CA GLU A 124 12.11 0.92 6.94
C GLU A 124 10.71 0.99 7.55
N LYS A 125 9.65 1.03 6.73
CA LYS A 125 8.26 1.01 7.20
C LYS A 125 7.96 -0.26 8.00
N VAL A 126 8.32 -1.43 7.49
CA VAL A 126 8.12 -2.71 8.19
C VAL A 126 8.90 -2.76 9.49
N VAL A 127 10.16 -2.29 9.50
CA VAL A 127 10.96 -2.19 10.73
C VAL A 127 10.25 -1.31 11.75
N ASN A 128 9.77 -0.13 11.35
CA ASN A 128 9.06 0.78 12.25
C ASN A 128 7.77 0.17 12.82
N SER A 129 7.00 -0.58 12.02
CA SER A 129 5.82 -1.30 12.49
C SER A 129 6.18 -2.37 13.54
N ILE A 130 7.26 -3.12 13.31
CA ILE A 130 7.75 -4.14 14.26
C ILE A 130 8.20 -3.50 15.59
N ARG A 131 8.95 -2.38 15.51
CA ARG A 131 9.39 -1.64 16.71
C ARG A 131 8.21 -1.02 17.46
N SER A 132 7.24 -0.46 16.75
CA SER A 132 6.03 0.12 17.35
C SER A 132 5.17 -0.93 18.07
N ALA A 133 5.29 -2.20 17.71
CA ALA A 133 4.67 -3.32 18.43
C ALA A 133 5.43 -3.74 19.72
N GLY A 134 6.50 -3.02 20.09
CA GLY A 134 7.31 -3.28 21.30
C GLY A 134 8.37 -4.37 21.12
N ILE A 135 8.71 -4.73 19.88
CA ILE A 135 9.70 -5.77 19.57
C ILE A 135 11.05 -5.10 19.31
N ASP A 136 11.68 -4.56 20.37
CA ASP A 136 12.96 -3.83 20.26
C ASP A 136 14.19 -4.74 20.44
N TYR A 137 13.99 -5.92 21.06
CA TYR A 137 15.09 -6.82 21.41
C TYR A 137 15.69 -7.56 20.21
N LEU A 138 14.98 -7.60 19.08
CA LEU A 138 15.33 -8.40 17.92
C LEU A 138 16.18 -7.56 16.95
N PRO A 139 17.44 -7.93 16.64
CA PRO A 139 18.19 -7.35 15.54
C PRO A 139 17.47 -7.61 14.22
N ILE A 140 17.30 -6.56 13.41
CA ILE A 140 16.65 -6.66 12.10
C ILE A 140 17.65 -6.17 11.05
N GLU A 141 17.93 -7.01 10.06
CA GLU A 141 18.74 -6.66 8.90
C GLU A 141 17.89 -6.75 7.64
N SER A 142 17.97 -5.73 6.78
CA SER A 142 17.20 -5.69 5.54
C SER A 142 18.11 -5.69 4.30
N THR A 143 17.67 -6.36 3.25
CA THR A 143 18.30 -6.31 1.93
C THR A 143 17.24 -6.08 0.84
N ILE A 144 17.65 -5.39 -0.22
CA ILE A 144 16.88 -5.27 -1.47
C ILE A 144 17.46 -6.11 -2.61
N ALA A 145 18.61 -6.74 -2.38
CA ALA A 145 19.25 -7.59 -3.36
C ALA A 145 18.60 -8.98 -3.34
N MET A 146 18.22 -9.47 -4.51
CA MET A 146 17.53 -10.77 -4.69
C MET A 146 18.49 -11.91 -5.00
N GLU A 147 19.80 -11.65 -5.00
CA GLU A 147 20.84 -12.67 -5.15
C GLU A 147 20.99 -13.49 -3.87
N GLU A 148 21.14 -14.80 -4.02
CA GLU A 148 21.19 -15.77 -2.91
C GLU A 148 22.27 -15.41 -1.87
N SER A 149 23.44 -14.95 -2.34
CA SER A 149 24.55 -14.53 -1.50
C SER A 149 24.23 -13.31 -0.62
N SER A 150 23.35 -12.41 -1.06
CA SER A 150 22.93 -11.25 -0.29
C SER A 150 21.75 -11.56 0.63
N VAL A 151 20.88 -12.50 0.24
CA VAL A 151 19.85 -13.04 1.14
C VAL A 151 20.50 -13.76 2.32
N LEU A 152 21.48 -14.64 2.07
CA LEU A 152 22.20 -15.37 3.13
C LEU A 152 22.90 -14.47 4.16
N ARG A 153 23.20 -13.21 3.82
CA ARG A 153 23.81 -12.28 4.77
C ARG A 153 22.84 -11.83 5.86
N VAL A 154 21.55 -11.75 5.55
CA VAL A 154 20.51 -11.22 6.45
C VAL A 154 19.75 -12.27 7.26
N ILE A 155 19.90 -13.57 6.94
CA ILE A 155 19.29 -14.71 7.67
C ILE A 155 20.29 -15.40 8.60
#